data_AF-X6M2D8-F1
#
_entry.id   AF-X6M2D8-F1
#
_cell.length_a   1.000
_cell.length_b   1.000
_cell.length_c   1.000
_cell.angle_alpha   90.00
_cell.angle_beta   90.00
_cell.angle_gamma   90.00
#
_symmetry.space_group_name_H-M   'P 1'
#
loop_
_entity.id
_entity.type
_entity.pdbx_description
1 polymer ?
#
loop_
_entity_poly.entity_id
_entity_poly.type
_entity_poly.pdbx_seq_one_letter_code
_entity_poly.pdbx_strand_id
1 'polypeptide(L)'
;MSRSAHWAKFASVATLGMIHRHHIKSSMTILERYLPGSGGGPYQEGGSLYALGMIHCGDSNPNTCFKVREYLLEQLIQASNEILQHGSCLGLALAALGLQEERFMTAVKDILYNDRAVPGEAAGMALGLLQAGANVRDEQE
;
A
#
# COMPACT_ATOMS: atom_id res chain seq x y z
N MET A 1 -24.82 3.84 -10.04
CA MET A 1 -24.22 2.54 -10.42
C MET A 1 -22.75 2.63 -10.84
N SER A 2 -22.20 3.79 -11.22
CA SER A 2 -20.81 3.92 -11.72
C SER A 2 -19.69 3.88 -10.68
N ARG A 3 -19.87 4.43 -9.46
CA ARG A 3 -18.83 4.38 -8.40
C ARG A 3 -18.50 2.96 -7.92
N SER A 4 -19.51 2.10 -7.80
CA SER A 4 -19.32 0.70 -7.41
C SER A 4 -18.52 -0.08 -8.47
N ALA A 5 -18.75 0.20 -9.75
CA ALA A 5 -17.99 -0.41 -10.84
C ALA A 5 -16.49 -0.02 -10.83
N HIS A 6 -16.14 1.16 -10.32
CA HIS A 6 -14.73 1.58 -10.21
C HIS A 6 -14.00 0.86 -9.07
N TRP A 7 -14.61 0.75 -7.89
CA TRP A 7 -14.04 -0.04 -6.79
C TRP A 7 -13.98 -1.53 -7.10
N ALA A 8 -14.91 -2.05 -7.92
CA ALA A 8 -14.80 -3.40 -8.45
C ALA A 8 -13.53 -3.58 -9.31
N LYS A 9 -13.16 -2.60 -10.14
CA LYS A 9 -11.89 -2.64 -10.91
C LYS A 9 -10.67 -2.60 -10.00
N PHE A 10 -10.69 -1.76 -8.97
CA PHE A 10 -9.64 -1.72 -7.95
C PHE A 10 -9.44 -3.10 -7.32
N ALA A 11 -10.54 -3.70 -6.83
CA ALA A 11 -10.50 -5.03 -6.20
C ALA A 11 -10.02 -6.12 -7.18
N SER A 12 -10.48 -6.09 -8.43
CA SER A 12 -10.02 -7.02 -9.46
C SER A 12 -8.50 -6.96 -9.66
N VAL A 13 -7.92 -5.76 -9.77
CA VAL A 13 -6.45 -5.62 -9.91
C VAL A 13 -5.74 -6.02 -8.61
N ALA A 14 -6.28 -5.65 -7.45
CA ALA A 14 -5.76 -6.04 -6.15
C ALA A 14 -5.64 -7.57 -6.01
N THR A 15 -6.63 -8.33 -6.49
CA THR A 15 -6.62 -9.81 -6.40
C THR A 15 -5.45 -10.46 -7.14
N LEU A 16 -4.87 -9.80 -8.16
CA LEU A 16 -3.65 -10.28 -8.80
C LEU A 16 -2.49 -10.42 -7.82
N GLY A 17 -2.43 -9.57 -6.79
CA GLY A 17 -1.41 -9.64 -5.75
C GLY A 17 -1.53 -10.91 -4.89
N MET A 18 -2.75 -11.38 -4.65
CA MET A 18 -2.99 -12.64 -3.94
C MET A 18 -2.65 -13.85 -4.81
N ILE A 19 -3.04 -13.81 -6.10
CA ILE A 19 -2.76 -14.90 -7.05
C ILE A 19 -1.25 -15.07 -7.27
N HIS A 20 -0.52 -13.96 -7.35
CA HIS A 20 0.93 -13.95 -7.59
C HIS A 20 1.77 -13.78 -6.33
N ARG A 21 1.21 -14.13 -5.17
CA ARG A 21 1.95 -14.16 -3.90
C ARG A 21 3.20 -15.03 -4.06
N HIS A 22 4.36 -14.54 -3.58
CA HIS A 22 5.71 -15.15 -3.73
C HIS A 22 6.41 -15.00 -5.09
N HIS A 23 5.80 -14.40 -6.12
CA HIS A 23 6.51 -14.05 -7.37
C HIS A 23 7.21 -12.68 -7.29
N ILE A 24 8.13 -12.56 -6.34
CA ILE A 24 8.75 -11.29 -5.92
C ILE A 24 9.66 -10.69 -7.02
N LYS A 25 10.42 -11.52 -7.73
CA LYS A 25 11.34 -11.06 -8.80
C LYS A 25 10.62 -10.51 -10.04
N SER A 26 9.38 -10.93 -10.26
CA SER A 26 8.59 -10.56 -11.45
C SER A 26 7.37 -9.71 -11.10
N SER A 27 7.19 -9.32 -9.83
CA SER A 27 5.99 -8.61 -9.38
C SER A 27 5.77 -7.29 -10.13
N MET A 28 6.85 -6.54 -10.37
CA MET A 28 6.80 -5.29 -11.13
C MET A 28 6.44 -5.53 -12.60
N THR A 29 6.97 -6.59 -13.21
CA THR A 29 6.66 -6.96 -14.60
C THR A 29 5.22 -7.45 -14.76
N ILE A 30 4.71 -8.22 -13.79
CA ILE A 30 3.33 -8.73 -13.80
C ILE A 30 2.33 -7.56 -13.70
N LEU A 31 2.66 -6.54 -12.89
CA LEU A 31 1.80 -5.39 -12.65
C LEU A 31 2.09 -4.19 -13.56
N GLU A 32 3.08 -4.26 -14.45
CA GLU A 32 3.56 -3.15 -15.29
C GLU A 32 2.44 -2.44 -16.07
N ARG A 33 1.45 -3.21 -16.52
CA ARG A 33 0.27 -2.70 -17.27
C ARG A 33 -0.76 -1.98 -16.41
N TYR A 34 -0.63 -2.07 -15.10
CA TYR A 34 -1.54 -1.48 -14.12
C TYR A 34 -0.84 -0.50 -13.18
N LEU A 35 0.49 -0.40 -13.20
CA LEU A 35 1.22 0.55 -12.36
C LEU A 35 0.91 2.02 -12.75
N PRO A 36 1.09 2.97 -11.81
CA PRO A 36 0.95 4.40 -12.06
C PRO A 36 1.69 4.85 -13.33
N GLY A 37 0.96 5.47 -14.26
CA GLY A 37 1.49 5.94 -15.54
C GLY A 37 1.29 4.97 -16.72
N SER A 38 0.70 3.79 -16.49
CA SER A 38 0.40 2.80 -17.53
C SER A 38 -0.94 3.05 -18.26
N GLY A 39 -1.70 4.06 -17.84
CA GLY A 39 -2.92 4.52 -18.51
C GLY A 39 -4.22 3.80 -18.09
N GLY A 40 -4.14 2.82 -17.20
CA GLY A 40 -5.30 2.23 -16.54
C GLY A 40 -5.70 3.11 -15.36
N GLY A 41 -6.69 4.00 -15.51
CA GLY A 41 -6.99 5.08 -14.55
C GLY A 41 -7.02 4.72 -13.04
N PRO A 42 -7.18 5.72 -12.15
CA PRO A 42 -6.68 5.72 -10.77
C PRO A 42 -7.09 4.53 -9.88
N TYR A 43 -8.20 3.85 -10.18
CA TYR A 43 -8.64 2.64 -9.48
C TYR A 43 -7.81 1.41 -9.82
N GLN A 44 -7.41 1.24 -11.08
CA GLN A 44 -6.55 0.14 -11.49
C GLN A 44 -5.13 0.38 -10.97
N GLU A 45 -4.63 1.61 -11.12
CA GLU A 45 -3.35 2.04 -10.54
C GLU A 45 -3.28 1.84 -9.03
N GLY A 46 -4.27 2.34 -8.28
CA GLY A 46 -4.31 2.15 -6.83
C GLY A 46 -4.42 0.68 -6.43
N GLY A 47 -5.21 -0.11 -7.18
CA GLY A 47 -5.34 -1.55 -6.95
C GLY A 47 -4.04 -2.30 -7.22
N SER A 48 -3.25 -1.86 -8.20
CA SER A 48 -1.94 -2.43 -8.50
C SER A 48 -0.90 -2.16 -7.40
N LEU A 49 -0.94 -0.97 -6.78
CA LEU A 49 -0.05 -0.61 -5.68
C LEU A 49 -0.37 -1.45 -4.44
N TYR A 50 -1.66 -1.68 -4.19
CA TYR A 50 -2.10 -2.59 -3.14
C TYR A 50 -1.71 -4.05 -3.44
N ALA A 51 -1.87 -4.50 -4.70
CA ALA A 51 -1.41 -5.82 -5.14
C ALA A 51 0.10 -6.01 -4.94
N LEU A 52 0.89 -4.98 -5.25
CA LEU A 52 2.34 -5.01 -5.09
C LEU A 52 2.74 -5.22 -3.63
N GLY A 53 2.07 -4.53 -2.69
CA GLY A 53 2.27 -4.75 -1.26
C GLY A 53 1.91 -6.17 -0.81
N MET A 54 0.81 -6.74 -1.31
CA MET A 54 0.40 -8.11 -1.01
C MET A 54 1.40 -9.17 -1.50
N ILE A 55 2.00 -8.97 -2.68
CA ILE A 55 3.01 -9.91 -3.22
C ILE A 55 4.26 -9.96 -2.32
N HIS A 56 4.63 -8.82 -1.74
CA HIS A 56 5.83 -8.65 -0.91
C HIS A 56 5.58 -8.79 0.60
N CYS A 57 4.34 -9.05 1.01
CA CYS A 57 3.98 -9.21 2.42
C CYS A 57 4.60 -10.48 3.03
N GLY A 58 5.40 -10.30 4.08
CA GLY A 58 6.01 -11.39 4.85
C GLY A 58 7.20 -12.07 4.15
N ASP A 59 7.79 -11.44 3.13
CA ASP A 59 8.99 -11.98 2.50
C ASP A 59 10.24 -11.86 3.39
N SER A 60 11.11 -12.86 3.28
CA SER A 60 12.35 -12.96 4.08
C SER A 60 13.55 -12.26 3.43
N ASN A 61 13.44 -11.77 2.18
CA ASN A 61 14.54 -11.10 1.50
C ASN A 61 14.50 -9.56 1.71
N PRO A 62 15.38 -9.00 2.57
CA PRO A 62 15.32 -7.60 2.94
C PRO A 62 15.58 -6.65 1.76
N ASN A 63 16.42 -7.04 0.80
CA ASN A 63 16.85 -6.17 -0.30
C ASN A 63 15.75 -5.90 -1.33
N THR A 64 14.89 -6.90 -1.59
CA THR A 64 13.85 -6.76 -2.62
C THR A 64 12.62 -6.05 -2.04
N CYS A 65 12.30 -6.35 -0.78
CA CYS A 65 11.24 -5.68 -0.06
C CYS A 65 11.52 -4.18 0.16
N PHE A 66 12.79 -3.82 0.44
CA PHE A 66 13.19 -2.41 0.58
C PHE A 66 12.87 -1.57 -0.67
N LYS A 67 13.24 -2.04 -1.86
CA LYS A 67 12.97 -1.31 -3.12
C LYS A 67 11.48 -1.07 -3.36
N VAL A 68 10.65 -2.05 -3.04
CA VAL A 68 9.19 -1.94 -3.20
C VAL A 68 8.58 -1.00 -2.17
N ARG A 69 9.05 -1.04 -0.92
CA ARG A 69 8.61 -0.09 0.12
C ARG A 69 8.98 1.35 -0.24
N GLU A 70 10.20 1.59 -0.71
CA GLU A 70 10.61 2.92 -1.19
C GLU A 70 9.74 3.41 -2.35
N TYR A 71 9.48 2.54 -3.33
CA TYR A 71 8.60 2.87 -4.44
C TYR A 71 7.17 3.19 -3.97
N LEU A 72 6.60 2.40 -3.08
CA LEU A 72 5.25 2.62 -2.53
C LEU A 72 5.19 3.90 -1.69
N LEU A 73 6.24 4.22 -0.94
CA LEU A 73 6.36 5.48 -0.20
C LEU A 73 6.42 6.68 -1.15
N GLU A 74 7.21 6.59 -2.21
CA GLU A 74 7.26 7.65 -3.24
C GLU A 74 5.89 7.86 -3.88
N GLN A 75 5.20 6.77 -4.26
CA GLN A 75 3.85 6.84 -4.80
C GLN A 75 2.85 7.40 -3.79
N LEU A 76 2.98 7.11 -2.50
CA LEU A 76 2.12 7.67 -1.46
C LEU A 76 2.28 9.19 -1.34
N ILE A 77 3.52 9.68 -1.38
CA ILE A 77 3.84 11.11 -1.24
C ILE A 77 3.45 11.88 -2.52
N GLN A 78 3.70 11.30 -3.70
CA GLN A 78 3.40 11.95 -4.99
C GLN A 78 1.91 11.87 -5.38
N ALA A 79 1.16 10.91 -4.84
CA ALA A 79 -0.24 10.73 -5.19
C ALA A 79 -1.09 11.92 -4.72
N SER A 80 -1.68 12.63 -5.69
CA SER A 80 -2.69 13.67 -5.42
C SER A 80 -4.11 13.09 -5.29
N ASN A 81 -4.34 11.93 -5.91
CA ASN A 81 -5.63 11.25 -5.96
C ASN A 81 -5.85 10.36 -4.73
N GLU A 82 -7.01 10.49 -4.10
CA GLU A 82 -7.40 9.72 -2.90
C GLU A 82 -7.32 8.21 -3.11
N ILE A 83 -7.68 7.71 -4.31
CA ILE A 83 -7.66 6.28 -4.61
C ILE A 83 -6.21 5.75 -4.65
N LEU A 84 -5.30 6.53 -5.22
CA LEU A 84 -3.88 6.19 -5.28
C LEU A 84 -3.27 6.25 -3.88
N GLN A 85 -3.56 7.31 -3.11
CA GLN A 85 -3.13 7.42 -1.72
C GLN A 85 -3.62 6.21 -0.89
N HIS A 86 -4.89 5.83 -1.04
CA HIS A 86 -5.47 4.67 -0.36
C HIS A 86 -4.74 3.36 -0.72
N GLY A 87 -4.54 3.09 -2.02
CA GLY A 87 -3.85 1.88 -2.48
C GLY A 87 -2.38 1.82 -2.09
N SER A 88 -1.64 2.92 -2.25
CA SER A 88 -0.23 3.03 -1.84
C SER A 88 -0.05 2.88 -0.34
N CYS A 89 -0.96 3.48 0.46
CA CYS A 89 -0.90 3.43 1.92
C CYS A 89 -1.07 1.99 2.44
N LEU A 90 -2.09 1.29 1.96
CA LEU A 90 -2.33 -0.11 2.33
C LEU A 90 -1.22 -1.04 1.79
N GLY A 91 -0.77 -0.81 0.55
CA GLY A 91 0.32 -1.58 -0.05
C GLY A 91 1.62 -1.43 0.74
N LEU A 92 1.98 -0.20 1.12
CA LEU A 92 3.16 0.09 1.92
C LEU A 92 3.11 -0.60 3.28
N ALA A 93 1.98 -0.51 3.97
CA ALA A 93 1.81 -1.12 5.29
C ALA A 93 1.90 -2.65 5.27
N LEU A 94 1.38 -3.30 4.22
CA LEU A 94 1.54 -4.74 4.04
C LEU A 94 2.99 -5.13 3.74
N ALA A 95 3.67 -4.36 2.89
CA ALA A 95 5.08 -4.61 2.60
C ALA A 95 5.95 -4.39 3.85
N ALA A 96 5.60 -3.44 4.71
CA ALA A 96 6.32 -3.07 5.93
C ALA A 96 5.68 -3.62 7.23
N LEU A 97 4.91 -4.70 7.14
CA LEU A 97 4.18 -5.28 8.27
C LEU A 97 5.12 -5.58 9.45
N GLY A 98 4.84 -4.97 10.60
CA GLY A 98 5.59 -5.18 11.85
C GLY A 98 7.04 -4.66 11.86
N LEU A 99 7.47 -3.88 10.85
CA LEU A 99 8.83 -3.32 10.84
C LEU A 99 9.02 -2.15 11.82
N GLN A 100 7.94 -1.47 12.20
CA GLN A 100 7.95 -0.32 13.12
C GLN A 100 8.89 0.82 12.68
N GLU A 101 9.09 0.98 11.37
CA GLU A 101 9.92 2.05 10.83
C GLU A 101 9.20 3.40 10.91
N GLU A 102 9.80 4.36 11.62
CA GLU A 102 9.22 5.68 11.87
C GLU A 102 8.89 6.43 10.57
N ARG A 103 9.74 6.30 9.54
CA ARG A 103 9.56 6.97 8.25
C ARG A 103 8.22 6.62 7.60
N PHE A 104 7.84 5.34 7.59
CA PHE A 104 6.56 4.90 7.05
C PHE A 104 5.40 5.33 7.94
N MET A 105 5.57 5.28 9.27
CA MET A 105 4.54 5.73 10.20
C MET A 105 4.25 7.23 10.06
N THR A 106 5.27 8.07 9.92
CA THR A 106 5.11 9.52 9.74
C THR A 106 4.37 9.82 8.43
N ALA A 107 4.76 9.19 7.33
CA ALA A 107 4.07 9.36 6.05
C ALA A 107 2.59 8.94 6.12
N VAL A 108 2.28 7.85 6.83
CA VAL A 108 0.88 7.39 7.01
C VAL A 108 0.10 8.33 7.95
N LYS A 109 0.73 8.85 9.02
CA LYS A 109 0.12 9.85 9.91
C LYS A 109 -0.23 11.14 9.17
N ASP A 110 0.65 11.60 8.27
CA ASP A 110 0.37 12.78 7.45
C ASP A 110 -0.89 12.59 6.60
N ILE A 111 -1.11 11.39 6.05
CA ILE A 111 -2.35 11.07 5.31
C ILE A 111 -3.57 11.03 6.24
N LEU A 112 -3.43 10.51 7.46
CA LEU A 112 -4.50 10.48 8.44
C LEU A 112 -4.96 11.89 8.83
N TYR A 113 -4.03 12.84 8.97
CA TYR A 113 -4.33 14.23 9.33
C TYR A 113 -4.85 15.08 8.18
N ASN A 114 -4.85 14.57 6.95
CA ASN A 114 -5.28 15.32 5.76
C ASN A 114 -6.83 15.42 5.59
N ASP A 115 -7.63 15.05 6.60
CA ASP A 115 -9.09 15.16 6.65
C ASP A 115 -9.84 14.57 5.43
N ARG A 116 -9.29 13.51 4.83
CA ARG A 116 -9.92 12.77 3.72
C ARG A 116 -10.37 11.40 4.19
N ALA A 117 -11.66 11.10 4.02
CA ALA A 117 -12.25 9.88 4.55
C ALA A 117 -11.63 8.59 3.99
N VAL A 118 -11.43 8.50 2.66
CA VAL A 118 -10.97 7.27 2.00
C VAL A 118 -9.49 6.95 2.28
N PRO A 119 -8.54 7.90 2.11
CA PRO A 119 -7.15 7.67 2.52
C PRO A 119 -6.99 7.57 4.04
N GLY A 120 -7.81 8.28 4.83
CA GLY A 120 -7.78 8.23 6.29
C GLY A 120 -8.15 6.87 6.87
N GLU A 121 -9.15 6.18 6.29
CA GLU A 121 -9.49 4.80 6.65
C GLU A 121 -8.31 3.85 6.39
N ALA A 122 -7.71 3.95 5.19
CA ALA A 122 -6.52 3.19 4.84
C ALA A 122 -5.36 3.48 5.79
N ALA A 123 -5.15 4.75 6.15
CA ALA A 123 -4.09 5.16 7.07
C ALA A 123 -4.29 4.58 8.48
N GLY A 124 -5.51 4.57 8.99
CA GLY A 124 -5.83 3.94 10.27
C GLY A 124 -5.49 2.44 10.29
N MET A 125 -5.89 1.71 9.24
CA MET A 125 -5.55 0.29 9.09
C MET A 125 -4.03 0.10 8.92
N ALA A 126 -3.39 0.93 8.11
CA ALA A 126 -1.96 0.88 7.84
C ALA A 126 -1.12 1.09 9.11
N LEU A 127 -1.49 2.03 9.99
CA LEU A 127 -0.80 2.24 11.26
C LEU A 127 -0.87 1.00 12.15
N GLY A 128 -2.04 0.37 12.24
CA GLY A 128 -2.20 -0.89 12.98
C GLY A 128 -1.32 -2.01 12.44
N LEU A 129 -1.21 -2.14 11.11
CA LEU A 129 -0.34 -3.13 10.46
C LEU A 129 1.14 -2.84 10.67
N LEU A 130 1.58 -1.59 10.53
CA LEU A 130 2.97 -1.19 10.76
C LEU A 130 3.41 -1.46 12.21
N GLN A 131 2.49 -1.27 13.16
CA GLN A 131 2.74 -1.45 14.58
C GLN A 131 2.35 -2.86 15.09
N ALA A 132 1.94 -3.76 14.21
CA ALA A 132 1.59 -5.13 14.57
C ALA A 132 2.79 -5.84 15.23
N GLY A 133 2.58 -6.41 16.41
CA GLY A 133 3.64 -7.06 17.19
C GLY A 133 4.53 -6.09 17.97
N ALA A 134 4.28 -4.79 17.93
CA ALA A 134 4.88 -3.86 18.87
C ALA A 134 4.31 -4.10 20.26
N ASN A 135 5.19 -4.41 21.23
CA ASN A 135 4.84 -4.23 22.63
C ASN A 135 4.86 -2.73 22.90
N VAL A 136 3.76 -2.05 22.59
CA VAL A 136 3.50 -0.72 23.14
C VAL A 136 3.25 -0.92 24.63
N ARG A 137 4.33 -0.97 25.41
CA ARG A 137 4.25 -0.52 26.79
C ARG A 137 4.14 0.99 26.67
N ASP A 138 2.98 1.51 27.01
CA ASP A 138 2.83 2.93 27.28
C ASP A 138 3.79 3.27 28.43
N GLU A 139 5.02 3.68 28.08
CA GLU A 139 5.87 4.43 29.00
C GLU A 139 5.27 5.83 29.09
N GLN A 140 4.22 5.96 29.90
CA GLN A 140 3.90 7.15 30.67
C GLN A 140 2.75 6.85 31.63
N GLU A 141 3.11 6.46 32.87
CA GLU A 141 2.77 7.19 34.10
C GLU A 141 3.84 6.93 35.17
#